data_AF-A0A192H1T6-F1
#
_entry.id   AF-A0A192H1T6-F1
#
_cell.length_a   1.000
_cell.length_b   1.000
_cell.length_c   1.000
_cell.angle_alpha   90.00
_cell.angle_beta   90.00
_cell.angle_gamma   90.00
#
_symmetry.space_group_name_H-M   'P 1'
#
loop_
_entity.id
_entity.type
_entity.pdbx_description
1 polymer ?
#
loop_
_entity_poly.entity_id
_entity_poly.type
_entity_poly.pdbx_seq_one_letter_code
_entity_poly.pdbx_strand_id
1 'polypeptide(L)'
;MELKTKEFVAFDEQTKKKIDAYCEYYSVDENDLVNGAMMEFFKIHQQKLDTLINGYIEMGHLNAEIAREFSPCECEADQLIR
;
A
#
# COMPACT_ATOMS: atom_id res chain seq x y z
N MET A 1 -24.93 4.33 -3.17
CA MET A 1 -24.41 5.06 -4.34
C MET A 1 -22.90 5.07 -4.18
N GLU A 2 -22.18 4.23 -4.94
CA GLU A 2 -20.71 4.22 -4.87
C GLU A 2 -20.18 5.52 -5.47
N LEU A 3 -19.35 6.24 -4.72
CA LEU A 3 -18.60 7.39 -5.21
C LEU A 3 -17.51 6.86 -6.14
N LYS A 4 -17.74 6.90 -7.46
CA LYS A 4 -16.67 6.69 -8.44
C LYS A 4 -15.84 7.96 -8.51
N THR A 5 -14.73 7.99 -7.78
CA THR A 5 -13.68 8.99 -7.99
C THR A 5 -13.00 8.70 -9.33
N LYS A 6 -13.08 9.65 -10.27
CA LYS A 6 -12.40 9.54 -11.56
C LYS A 6 -11.02 10.18 -11.43
N GLU A 7 -10.01 9.35 -11.19
CA GLU A 7 -8.62 9.78 -11.19
C GLU A 7 -8.01 9.61 -12.58
N PHE A 8 -7.24 10.60 -13.04
CA PHE A 8 -6.53 10.52 -14.30
C PHE A 8 -5.14 9.97 -14.05
N VAL A 9 -4.86 8.77 -14.58
CA VAL A 9 -3.53 8.17 -14.55
C VAL A 9 -2.78 8.58 -15.81
N ALA A 10 -1.65 9.26 -15.62
CA ALA A 10 -0.75 9.58 -16.72
C ALA A 10 0.19 8.39 -16.99
N PHE A 11 0.21 7.91 -18.23
CA PHE A 11 1.16 6.91 -18.69
C PHE A 11 2.26 7.56 -19.52
N ASP A 12 3.46 7.01 -19.46
CA ASP A 12 4.47 7.35 -20.46
C ASP A 12 4.01 6.92 -21.86
N GLU A 13 4.60 7.53 -22.89
CA GLU A 13 4.18 7.33 -24.28
C GLU A 13 4.26 5.87 -24.73
N GLN A 14 5.28 5.13 -24.27
CA GLN A 14 5.45 3.73 -24.67
C GLN A 14 4.39 2.84 -24.02
N THR A 15 4.11 3.07 -22.73
CA THR A 15 3.08 2.34 -22.00
C THR A 15 1.70 2.63 -22.57
N LYS A 16 1.39 3.91 -22.88
CA LYS A 16 0.11 4.29 -23.48
C LYS A 16 -0.13 3.60 -24.83
N LYS A 17 0.86 3.57 -25.72
CA LYS A 17 0.76 2.87 -27.01
C LYS A 17 0.43 1.37 -26.87
N LYS A 18 1.02 0.72 -25.85
CA LYS A 18 0.74 -0.70 -25.57
C LYS A 18 -0.68 -0.90 -25.05
N ILE A 19 -1.13 -0.02 -24.15
CA ILE A 19 -2.49 -0.01 -23.62
C ILE A 19 -3.49 0.19 -24.76
N ASP A 20 -3.27 1.18 -25.63
CA ASP A 20 -4.14 1.47 -26.77
C ASP A 20 -4.28 0.28 -27.72
N ALA A 21 -3.15 -0.31 -28.14
CA ALA A 21 -3.15 -1.47 -29.02
C ALA A 21 -3.86 -2.68 -28.40
N TYR A 22 -3.70 -2.89 -27.09
CA TYR A 22 -4.39 -3.95 -26.37
C TYR A 22 -5.90 -3.71 -26.32
N CYS A 23 -6.31 -2.51 -25.89
CA CYS A 23 -7.72 -2.11 -25.82
C CYS A 23 -8.41 -2.20 -27.18
N GLU A 24 -7.74 -1.77 -28.25
CA GLU A 24 -8.25 -1.87 -29.63
C GLU A 24 -8.42 -3.33 -30.06
N TYR A 25 -7.39 -4.16 -29.87
CA TYR A 25 -7.41 -5.56 -30.30
C TYR A 25 -8.47 -6.38 -29.56
N TYR A 26 -8.61 -6.19 -28.25
CA TYR A 26 -9.54 -6.95 -27.41
C TYR A 26 -10.90 -6.28 -27.21
N SER A 27 -11.11 -5.07 -27.74
CA SER A 27 -12.33 -4.27 -27.55
C SER A 27 -12.70 -4.07 -26.08
N VAL A 28 -11.71 -3.70 -25.25
CA VAL A 28 -11.86 -3.47 -23.81
C VAL A 28 -11.67 -1.99 -23.49
N ASP A 29 -12.46 -1.45 -22.56
CA ASP A 29 -12.29 -0.07 -22.07
C ASP A 29 -10.98 0.07 -21.29
N GLU A 30 -10.28 1.19 -21.50
CA GLU A 30 -9.02 1.48 -20.82
C GLU A 30 -9.18 1.50 -19.29
N ASN A 31 -10.29 2.05 -18.77
CA ASN A 31 -10.50 2.08 -17.32
C ASN A 31 -10.75 0.69 -16.75
N ASP A 32 -11.43 -0.19 -17.49
CA ASP A 32 -11.65 -1.56 -17.06
C ASP A 32 -10.33 -2.35 -17.03
N LEU A 33 -9.46 -2.15 -18.03
CA LEU A 33 -8.11 -2.71 -18.04
C LEU A 33 -7.29 -2.21 -16.85
N VAL A 34 -7.24 -0.90 -16.63
CA VAL A 34 -6.46 -0.28 -15.55
C VAL A 34 -6.98 -0.73 -14.18
N ASN A 35 -8.30 -0.74 -13.97
CA ASN A 35 -8.90 -1.23 -12.73
C ASN A 35 -8.57 -2.70 -12.49
N GLY A 36 -8.68 -3.54 -13.52
CA GLY A 36 -8.33 -4.96 -13.42
C GLY A 36 -6.85 -5.18 -13.08
N ALA A 37 -5.95 -4.44 -13.72
CA ALA A 37 -4.52 -4.50 -13.45
C ALA A 37 -4.19 -4.05 -12.01
N MET A 38 -4.81 -2.97 -11.53
CA MET A 38 -4.64 -2.47 -10.17
C MET A 38 -5.18 -3.47 -9.13
N MET A 39 -6.34 -4.06 -9.38
CA MET A 39 -6.92 -5.08 -8.49
C MET A 39 -5.99 -6.30 -8.36
N GLU A 40 -5.45 -6.80 -9.48
CA GLU A 40 -4.53 -7.93 -9.45
C GLU A 40 -3.22 -7.56 -8.77
N PHE A 41 -2.70 -6.35 -9.02
CA PHE A 41 -1.51 -5.84 -8.34
C PHE A 41 -1.71 -5.78 -6.82
N PHE A 42 -2.84 -5.25 -6.34
CA PHE A 42 -3.14 -5.21 -4.91
C PHE A 42 -3.26 -6.60 -4.33
N LYS A 43 -3.98 -7.51 -5.00
CA LYS A 43 -4.14 -8.89 -4.55
C LYS A 43 -2.81 -9.61 -4.37
N ILE A 44 -1.87 -9.45 -5.30
CA ILE A 44 -0.52 -10.04 -5.21
C ILE A 44 0.23 -9.52 -3.98
N HIS A 45 0.08 -8.24 -3.65
CA HIS A 45 0.81 -7.60 -2.55
C HIS A 45 0.07 -7.64 -1.21
N GLN A 46 -1.22 -7.98 -1.21
CA GLN A 46 -2.08 -7.99 -0.03
C GLN A 46 -1.52 -8.90 1.06
N GLN A 47 -1.05 -10.10 0.69
CA GLN A 47 -0.50 -11.04 1.66
C GLN A 47 0.68 -10.46 2.45
N LYS A 48 1.56 -9.69 1.81
CA LYS A 48 2.70 -9.06 2.47
C LYS A 48 2.24 -7.97 3.46
N LEU A 49 1.25 -7.17 3.05
CA LEU A 49 0.65 -6.15 3.91
C LEU A 49 -0.07 -6.79 5.11
N ASP A 50 -0.86 -7.82 4.88
CA ASP A 50 -1.57 -8.56 5.92
C ASP A 50 -0.60 -9.20 6.90
N THR A 51 0.50 -9.77 6.41
CA THR A 51 1.55 -10.35 7.27
C THR A 51 2.14 -9.30 8.19
N LEU A 52 2.42 -8.09 7.68
CA LEU A 52 2.95 -6.99 8.49
C LEU A 52 1.94 -6.56 9.56
N ILE A 53 0.68 -6.35 9.16
CA ILE A 53 -0.39 -5.94 10.08
C ILE A 53 -0.59 -6.98 11.18
N ASN A 54 -0.72 -8.25 10.80
CA ASN A 54 -0.93 -9.35 11.75
C ASN A 54 0.26 -9.50 12.69
N GLY A 55 1.49 -9.38 12.19
CA GLY A 55 2.69 -9.41 13.04
C GLY A 55 2.68 -8.30 14.09
N TYR A 56 2.27 -7.08 13.74
CA TYR A 56 2.14 -6.00 14.72
C TYR A 56 1.01 -6.22 15.73
N ILE A 57 -0.10 -6.83 15.31
CA ILE A 57 -1.21 -7.18 16.21
C ILE A 57 -0.77 -8.25 17.21
N GLU A 58 -0.18 -9.33 16.73
CA GLU A 58 0.30 -10.46 17.56
C GLU A 58 1.36 -10.01 18.57
N MET A 59 2.29 -9.16 18.12
CA MET A 59 3.39 -8.65 18.96
C MET A 59 3.01 -7.40 19.77
N GLY A 60 1.80 -6.87 19.60
CA GLY A 60 1.41 -5.57 20.15
C GLY A 60 1.56 -5.49 21.66
N HIS A 61 1.18 -6.54 22.38
CA HIS A 61 1.32 -6.59 23.84
C HIS A 61 2.79 -6.58 24.28
N LEU A 62 3.61 -7.46 23.70
CA LEU A 62 5.05 -7.54 24.02
C LEU A 62 5.76 -6.23 23.69
N ASN A 63 5.49 -5.66 22.52
CA ASN A 63 6.06 -4.39 22.10
C ASN A 63 5.70 -3.26 23.09
N ALA A 64 4.47 -3.26 23.61
CA ALA A 64 4.04 -2.28 24.61
C ALA A 64 4.69 -2.49 25.99
N GLU A 65 4.94 -3.74 26.39
CA GLU A 65 5.66 -4.05 27.64
C GLU A 65 7.12 -3.58 27.56
N ILE A 66 7.83 -3.92 26.47
CA ILE A 66 9.21 -3.50 26.24
C ILE A 66 9.29 -1.97 26.22
N ALA A 67 8.42 -1.30 25.46
CA ALA A 67 8.41 0.16 25.42
C ALA A 67 8.21 0.78 26.80
N ARG A 68 7.35 0.19 27.64
CA ARG A 68 7.13 0.65 29.01
C ARG A 68 8.35 0.42 29.91
N GLU A 69 8.99 -0.74 29.79
CA GLU A 69 10.16 -1.10 30.60
C GLU A 69 11.36 -0.17 30.34
N PHE A 70 11.58 0.21 29.08
CA PHE A 70 12.72 1.03 28.68
C PHE A 70 12.43 2.54 28.62
N SER A 71 11.17 2.97 28.77
CA SER A 71 10.80 4.39 28.80
C SER A 71 11.60 5.24 29.81
N PRO A 72 11.95 4.75 31.03
CA PRO A 72 12.80 5.51 31.96
C PRO A 72 14.20 5.79 31.40
N CYS A 73 14.81 4.82 30.72
CA CYS A 73 16.13 4.98 30.10
C CYS A 73 16.11 6.06 29.00
N GLU A 74 15.04 6.10 28.22
CA GLU A 74 14.83 7.15 27.20
C GLU A 74 14.67 8.53 27.85
N CYS A 75 13.94 8.63 28.97
CA CYS A 75 13.79 9.87 29.73
C CYS A 75 15.12 10.39 30.29
N GLU A 76 15.93 9.50 30.85
CA GLU A 76 17.27 9.82 31.37
C GLU A 76 18.19 10.29 30.25
N ALA A 77 18.17 9.63 29.09
CA ALA A 77 18.96 10.02 27.93
C ALA A 77 18.56 11.41 27.37
N ASP A 78 17.25 11.70 27.28
CA ASP A 78 16.76 13.02 26.81
C ASP A 78 17.22 14.15 27.74
N GLN A 79 17.29 13.91 29.06
CA GLN A 79 17.78 14.88 30.04
C GLN A 79 19.29 15.18 29.93
N LEU A 80 20.07 14.30 29.31
CA LEU A 80 21.52 14.48 29.14
C LEU A 80 21.87 15.24 27.85
N ILE A 81 20.92 15.36 26.91
CA ILE A 81 21.11 16.02 25.61
C ILE A 81 20.49 17.44 25.60
N ARG A 82 19.62 17.76 26.56
CA ARG A 82 19.04 19.10 26.77
C ARG A 82 19.80 19.90 27.81
#